data_AF-A0A2M7AAR8-F1
#
_entry.id   AF-A0A2M7AAR8-F1
#
_cell.length_a   1.000
_cell.length_b   1.000
_cell.length_c   1.000
_cell.angle_alpha   90.00
_cell.angle_beta   90.00
_cell.angle_gamma   90.00
#
_symmetry.space_group_name_H-M   'P 1'
#
loop_
_entity.id
_entity.type
_entity.pdbx_description
1 polymer ?
#
loop_
_entity_poly.entity_id
_entity_poly.type
_entity_poly.pdbx_seq_one_letter_code
_entity_poly.pdbx_strand_id
1 'polypeptide(L)' 'MIENDLGLHVTQERIVHFQRLLANIRKSANPTEFPAVSSGYRLEIERMQADVLDYLTRPVTHTNEPVEVVV' A
#
# COMPACT_ATOMS: atom_id res chain seq x y z
N MET A 1 -2.71 8.07 1.99
CA MET A 1 -2.44 8.73 0.69
C MET A 1 -0.94 8.75 0.42
N ILE A 2 -0.51 8.11 -0.67
CA ILE A 2 0.89 8.06 -1.13
C ILE A 2 1.16 9.30 -1.99
N GLU A 3 2.35 9.90 -1.88
CA GLU A 3 2.69 11.16 -2.56
C GLU A 3 3.72 11.01 -3.67
N ASN A 4 4.57 9.98 -3.61
CA ASN A 4 5.69 9.78 -4.52
C ASN A 4 6.05 8.29 -4.60
N ASP A 5 7.00 7.97 -5.49
CA ASP A 5 7.42 6.60 -5.77
C ASP A 5 8.09 5.92 -4.57
N LEU A 6 8.77 6.69 -3.71
CA LEU A 6 9.31 6.15 -2.46
C LEU A 6 8.18 5.71 -1.53
N GLY A 7 7.13 6.53 -1.38
CA GLY A 7 5.93 6.19 -0.61
C GLY A 7 5.18 4.99 -1.20
N LEU A 8 5.15 4.86 -2.54
CA LEU A 8 4.60 3.70 -3.23
C LEU A 8 5.36 2.44 -2.85
N HIS A 9 6.69 2.47 -3.00
CA HIS A 9 7.55 1.33 -2.70
C HIS A 9 7.41 0.89 -1.23
N VAL A 10 7.51 1.82 -0.29
CA VAL A 10 7.36 1.53 1.15
C VAL A 10 5.98 0.94 1.46
N THR A 11 4.92 1.45 0.84
CA THR A 11 3.56 0.93 1.08
C THR A 11 3.41 -0.50 0.54
N GLN A 12 3.98 -0.81 -0.62
CA GLN A 12 3.99 -2.16 -1.18
C GLN A 12 4.76 -3.15 -0.28
N GLU A 13 5.91 -2.76 0.25
CA GLU A 13 6.66 -3.60 1.19
C GLU A 13 5.88 -3.87 2.49
N ARG A 14 5.19 -2.84 3.02
CA ARG A 14 4.34 -2.99 4.21
C ARG A 14 3.17 -3.96 3.97
N ILE A 15 2.55 -3.92 2.79
CA ILE A 15 1.51 -4.89 2.40
C ILE A 15 2.07 -6.31 2.46
N VAL A 16 3.23 -6.56 1.83
CA VAL A 16 3.88 -7.88 1.83
C VAL A 16 4.20 -8.33 3.25
N HIS A 17 4.70 -7.42 4.10
CA HIS A 17 5.00 -7.73 5.50
C HIS A 17 3.75 -8.16 6.28
N PHE A 18 2.64 -7.42 6.19
CA PHE A 18 1.41 -7.80 6.89
C PHE A 18 0.78 -9.09 6.34
N GLN A 19 0.85 -9.33 5.04
CA GLN A 19 0.41 -10.59 4.45
C GLN A 19 1.21 -11.78 4.99
N ARG A 20 2.53 -11.64 5.15
CA ARG A 20 3.39 -12.67 5.77
C ARG A 20 3.05 -12.90 7.24
N LEU A 21 2.82 -11.84 8.01
CA LEU A 21 2.37 -11.97 9.40
C LEU A 21 1.03 -12.71 9.49
N LEU A 22 0.05 -12.32 8.68
CA LEU A 22 -1.26 -12.95 8.65
C LEU A 22 -1.17 -14.43 8.24
N ALA A 23 -0.33 -14.78 7.27
CA ALA A 23 -0.07 -16.16 6.86
C ALA A 23 0.55 -17.00 7.99
N ASN A 24 1.42 -16.40 8.82
CA ASN A 24 2.00 -17.08 9.98
C ASN A 24 0.97 -17.26 11.10
N ILE A 25 0.18 -16.23 11.42
CA ILE A 25 -0.88 -16.29 12.43
C ILE A 25 -1.90 -17.38 12.06
N ARG A 26 -2.26 -17.48 10.77
CA ARG A 26 -3.21 -18.51 10.29
C ARG A 26 -2.77 -19.95 10.59
N LYS A 27 -1.47 -20.22 10.73
CA LYS A 27 -0.95 -21.57 11.00
C LYS A 27 -1.08 -21.98 12.47
N SER A 28 -1.12 -21.02 13.40
CA SER A 28 -1.05 -21.27 14.84
C SER A 28 -2.25 -20.79 15.63
N ALA A 29 -3.06 -19.88 15.08
CA ALA A 29 -4.21 -19.32 15.78
C ALA A 29 -5.34 -20.34 15.95
N ASN A 30 -6.04 -20.24 17.09
CA ASN A 30 -7.29 -20.96 17.29
C ASN A 30 -8.33 -20.51 16.23
N PRO A 31 -9.04 -21.43 15.55
CA PRO A 31 -10.06 -21.07 14.57
C PRO A 31 -11.14 -20.11 15.08
N THR A 32 -11.51 -20.16 16.37
CA THR A 32 -12.53 -19.26 16.95
C THR A 32 -11.99 -17.85 17.20
N GLU A 33 -10.69 -17.72 17.44
CA GLU A 33 -10.03 -16.43 17.74
C GLU A 33 -9.47 -15.76 16.48
N PHE A 34 -9.15 -16.56 15.46
CA PHE A 34 -8.54 -16.09 14.22
C PHE A 34 -9.29 -14.93 13.56
N PRO A 35 -10.63 -14.90 13.46
CA PRO A 35 -11.35 -13.76 12.89
C PRO A 35 -11.09 -12.46 13.65
N ALA A 36 -11.05 -12.50 14.98
CA ALA A 36 -10.78 -11.31 15.79
C ALA A 36 -9.35 -10.81 15.57
N VAL A 37 -8.37 -11.71 15.59
CA VAL A 37 -6.95 -11.38 15.42
C VAL A 37 -6.62 -10.91 13.99
N SER A 38 -7.26 -11.49 12.97
CA SER A 38 -6.99 -11.18 11.56
C SER A 38 -7.67 -9.92 11.04
N SER A 39 -8.75 -9.47 11.69
CA SER A 39 -9.59 -8.38 11.20
C SER A 39 -8.82 -7.06 11.02
N GLY A 40 -7.97 -6.69 11.97
CA GLY A 40 -7.14 -5.49 11.90
C GLY A 40 -6.11 -5.53 10.75
N TYR A 41 -5.46 -6.68 10.55
CA TYR A 41 -4.53 -6.87 9.42
C TYR A 41 -5.26 -6.77 8.08
N ARG A 42 -6.45 -7.38 7.97
CA ARG A 42 -7.25 -7.29 6.74
C ARG A 42 -7.59 -5.84 6.41
N LEU A 43 -8.13 -5.09 7.38
CA LEU A 43 -8.54 -3.71 7.18
C LEU A 43 -7.37 -2.81 6.75
N GLU A 44 -6.21 -2.96 7.38
CA GLU A 44 -5.04 -2.15 7.04
C GLU A 44 -4.45 -2.53 5.68
N ILE A 45 -4.45 -3.81 5.30
CA ILE A 45 -4.05 -4.25 3.95
C ILE A 45 -4.98 -3.65 2.89
N GLU A 46 -6.30 -3.74 3.09
CA GLU A 46 -7.31 -3.19 2.17
C GLU A 46 -7.12 -1.68 2.00
N ARG A 47 -6.91 -0.95 3.10
CA ARG A 47 -6.64 0.50 3.08
C ARG A 47 -5.37 0.84 2.29
N MET A 48 -4.27 0.13 2.52
CA MET A 48 -3.01 0.37 1.82
C MET A 48 -3.09 -0.02 0.33
N GLN A 49 -3.83 -1.07 -0.02
CA GLN A 49 -4.07 -1.45 -1.41
C GLN A 49 -4.86 -0.37 -2.15
N ALA A 50 -5.87 0.22 -1.51
CA ALA A 50 -6.58 1.37 -2.05
C ALA A 50 -5.62 2.56 -2.29
N ASP A 51 -4.81 2.91 -1.28
CA ASP A 51 -3.79 3.98 -1.41
C ASP A 51 -2.82 3.73 -2.59
N VAL A 52 -2.42 2.48 -2.83
CA VAL A 52 -1.54 2.08 -3.95
C VAL A 52 -2.24 2.24 -5.30
N LEU A 53 -3.48 1.76 -5.42
CA LEU A 53 -4.25 1.89 -6.65
C LEU A 53 -4.56 3.35 -6.97
N ASP A 54 -4.92 4.13 -5.96
CA ASP A 54 -5.15 5.56 -6.08
C ASP A 54 -3.91 6.28 -6.58
N TYR A 55 -2.70 5.90 -6.13
CA TYR A 55 -1.45 6.47 -6.62
C TYR A 55 -1.15 6.08 -8.07
N LEU A 56 -1.23 4.78 -8.38
CA LEU A 56 -0.88 4.24 -9.71
C LEU A 56 -1.83 4.69 -10.82
N THR A 57 -3.03 5.13 -10.47
CA THR A 57 -4.04 5.62 -11.43
C THR A 57 -4.08 7.14 -11.53
N ARG A 58 -3.23 7.87 -10.79
CA ARG A 58 -3.13 9.32 -10.98
C ARG A 58 -2.64 9.63 -12.40
N PRO A 59 -3.21 10.66 -13.05
CA PRO A 59 -2.65 11.18 -14.28
C PRO A 59 -1.17 11.50 -14.05
N VAL A 60 -0.30 11.04 -14.96
CA VAL A 60 1.10 11.46 -14.95
C VAL A 60 1.10 12.96 -15.21
N THR A 61 1.35 13.75 -14.17
CA THR A 61 1.67 15.16 -14.33
C THR A 61 3.05 15.23 -14.97
N HIS A 62 3.09 15.22 -16.29
CA HIS A 62 4.25 15.73 -17.01
C HIS A 62 4.29 17.22 -16.70
N THR A 63 5.07 17.62 -15.69
CA THR A 63 5.48 19.01 -15.55
C THR A 63 6.41 19.31 -16.72
N ASN A 64 5.83 19.54 -17.90
CA ASN A 64 6.51 20.25 -18.98
C ASN A 64 6.59 21.71 -18.52
N GLU A 65 7.56 22.02 -17.66
CA GLU A 65 8.00 23.41 -17.56
C GLU A 65 8.56 23.77 -18.96
N PRO A 66 8.02 24.79 -19.64
CA PRO A 66 8.67 25.29 -20.83
C PRO A 66 10.04 25.82 -20.41
N VAL A 67 11.10 25.23 -20.96
CA VAL A 67 12.43 25.83 -20.90
C VAL A 67 12.32 27.17 -21.62
N GLU A 68 12.29 28.28 -20.87
CA GLU A 68 12.50 29.60 -21.45
C GLU A 68 13.89 29.61 -22.09
N VAL A 69 13.93 29.37 -23.40
CA VAL A 69 15.10 29.68 -24.20
C VAL A 69 15.12 31.19 -24.33
N VAL A 70 15.88 31.84 -23.46
CA VAL A 70 16.25 33.24 -23.62
C VAL A 70 17.13 33.32 -24.88
N VAL A 71 16.60 33.96 -25.92
CA VAL A 71 17.29 34.28 -27.18
C VAL A 71 18.16 35.51 -27.00
#